data_AF-A0A2S5CBL0-F1
#
_entry.id   AF-A0A2S5CBL0-F1
#
_cell.length_a   1.000
_cell.length_b   1.000
_cell.length_c   1.000
_cell.angle_alpha   90.00
_cell.angle_beta   90.00
_cell.angle_gamma   90.00
#
_symmetry.space_group_name_H-M   'P 1'
#
loop_
_entity.id
_entity.type
_entity.pdbx_description
1 polymer ?
#
loop_
_entity_poly.entity_id
_entity_poly.type
_entity_poly.pdbx_seq_one_letter_code
_entity_poly.pdbx_strand_id
1 'polypeptide(L)'
;MAASTVKCIFAAAIIASTALTPAFSATLVNGGVIHFRGAIVEDPCEISPAQHQFALSCPHQGRMQTTQVSYRDALRGHNPYPNIATVSMKYINPEKTLGVVQIDYR
;
A
#
# COMPACT_ATOMS: atom_id res chain seq x y z
N MET A 1 1.37 -46.85 71.24
CA MET A 1 2.25 -46.72 70.06
C MET A 1 1.48 -46.46 68.75
N ALA A 2 0.23 -45.97 68.79
CA ALA A 2 -0.59 -45.70 67.59
C ALA A 2 -0.69 -44.22 67.21
N ALA A 3 -0.48 -43.29 68.15
CA ALA A 3 -0.60 -41.86 67.88
C ALA A 3 0.57 -41.26 67.09
N SER A 4 1.77 -41.86 67.20
CA SER A 4 2.99 -41.37 66.52
C SER A 4 3.04 -41.73 65.03
N THR A 5 2.46 -42.87 64.65
CA THR A 5 2.42 -43.35 63.26
C THR A 5 1.41 -42.54 62.44
N VAL A 6 0.25 -42.22 63.03
CA VAL A 6 -0.78 -41.38 62.41
C VAL A 6 -0.24 -39.98 62.08
N LYS A 7 0.53 -39.37 62.98
CA LYS A 7 1.10 -38.02 62.80
C LYS A 7 2.11 -37.95 61.64
N CYS A 8 2.90 -39.01 61.44
CA CYS A 8 3.86 -39.10 60.33
C CYS A 8 3.17 -39.31 58.97
N ILE A 9 2.08 -40.07 58.92
CA ILE A 9 1.32 -40.33 57.69
C ILE A 9 0.67 -39.03 57.17
N PHE A 10 0.09 -38.24 58.07
CA PHE A 10 -0.48 -36.94 57.69
C PHE A 10 0.59 -35.94 57.21
N ALA A 11 1.75 -35.91 57.86
CA ALA A 11 2.85 -35.03 57.44
C ALA A 11 3.40 -35.41 56.06
N ALA A 12 3.56 -36.71 55.77
CA ALA A 12 4.03 -37.19 54.47
C ALA A 12 3.03 -36.89 53.34
N ALA A 13 1.73 -37.01 53.61
CA ALA A 13 0.68 -36.70 52.64
C ALA A 13 0.63 -35.21 52.26
N ILE A 14 0.90 -34.30 53.21
CA ILE A 14 0.94 -32.85 52.98
C ILE A 14 2.16 -32.44 52.15
N ILE A 15 3.31 -33.09 52.36
CA ILE A 15 4.53 -32.78 51.59
C ILE A 15 4.39 -33.29 50.14
N ALA A 16 3.82 -34.49 49.96
CA ALA A 16 3.59 -35.07 48.64
C ALA A 16 2.61 -34.28 47.77
N SER A 17 1.66 -33.55 48.38
CA SER A 17 0.66 -32.77 47.64
C SER A 17 1.20 -31.44 47.09
N THR A 18 2.32 -30.93 47.60
CA THR A 18 2.97 -29.71 47.06
C THR A 18 3.86 -29.94 45.83
N ALA A 19 4.19 -31.20 45.52
CA ALA A 19 5.07 -31.54 44.39
C ALA A 19 4.35 -31.66 43.03
N LEU A 20 3.02 -31.59 43.02
CA LEU A 20 2.19 -31.85 41.83
C LEU A 20 1.56 -30.60 41.23
N THR A 21 1.96 -29.38 41.64
CA THR A 21 1.44 -28.16 41.00
C THR A 21 2.08 -27.97 39.62
N PRO A 22 1.30 -28.08 38.51
CA PRO A 22 1.83 -27.74 37.20
C PRO A 22 2.15 -26.23 37.15
N ALA A 23 3.41 -25.90 36.86
CA ALA A 23 3.81 -24.53 36.56
C ALA A 23 3.39 -24.17 35.13
N PHE A 24 2.14 -23.76 34.94
CA PHE A 24 1.69 -23.23 33.65
C PHE A 24 2.30 -21.84 33.42
N SER A 25 3.38 -21.79 32.64
CA SER A 25 3.92 -20.53 32.12
C SER A 25 3.15 -20.15 30.85
N ALA A 26 1.95 -19.58 31.02
CA ALA A 26 1.24 -18.95 29.91
C ALA A 26 1.66 -17.48 29.84
N THR A 27 2.50 -17.12 28.87
CA THR A 27 2.77 -15.71 28.54
C THR A 27 1.51 -15.15 27.88
N LEU A 28 0.58 -14.64 28.70
CA LEU A 28 -0.59 -13.90 28.23
C LEU A 28 -0.12 -12.55 27.69
N VAL A 29 0.36 -12.54 26.44
CA VAL A 29 0.57 -11.30 25.70
C VAL A 29 -0.78 -10.92 25.09
N ASN A 30 -1.33 -9.80 25.54
CA ASN A 30 -2.50 -9.20 24.89
C ASN A 30 -2.06 -8.73 23.49
N GLY A 31 -2.37 -9.53 22.47
CA GLY A 31 -2.10 -9.19 21.07
C GLY A 31 -3.02 -8.08 20.58
N GLY A 32 -2.52 -7.26 19.66
CA GLY A 32 -3.29 -6.22 18.97
C GLY A 32 -3.61 -6.59 17.52
N VAL A 33 -4.50 -5.82 16.87
CA VAL A 33 -4.83 -5.99 15.44
C VAL A 33 -4.02 -4.99 14.61
N ILE A 34 -3.33 -5.48 13.57
CA ILE A 34 -2.66 -4.64 12.57
C ILE A 34 -3.58 -4.53 11.35
N HIS A 35 -3.99 -3.31 11.04
CA HIS A 35 -4.74 -3.02 9.81
C HIS A 35 -3.81 -2.46 8.74
N PHE A 36 -3.58 -3.24 7.68
CA PHE A 36 -2.93 -2.74 6.48
C PHE A 36 -3.97 -2.06 5.59
N ARG A 37 -3.67 -0.84 5.13
CA ARG A 37 -4.50 -0.08 4.20
C ARG A 37 -3.64 0.31 3.01
N GLY A 38 -4.20 0.14 1.82
CA GLY A 38 -3.60 0.50 0.55
C GLY A 38 -4.61 0.32 -0.57
N ALA A 39 -4.30 0.85 -1.74
CA ALA A 39 -5.04 0.64 -2.96
C ALA A 39 -4.05 0.29 -4.07
N ILE A 40 -4.44 -0.60 -4.98
CA ILE A 40 -3.76 -0.78 -6.25
C ILE A 40 -4.38 0.23 -7.21
N VAL A 41 -3.60 1.22 -7.62
CA VAL A 41 -4.02 2.26 -8.56
C VAL A 41 -3.47 1.92 -9.95
N GLU A 42 -4.10 2.45 -10.99
CA GLU A 42 -3.59 2.31 -12.35
C GLU A 42 -2.27 3.08 -12.51
N ASP A 43 -1.42 2.60 -13.42
CA ASP A 43 -0.17 3.26 -13.76
C ASP A 43 -0.43 4.66 -14.35
N PRO A 44 0.48 5.63 -14.15
CA PRO A 44 0.36 6.93 -14.83
C PRO A 44 0.52 6.76 -16.34
N CYS A 45 0.06 7.75 -17.11
CA CYS A 45 0.38 7.82 -18.52
C CYS A 45 1.88 8.10 -18.73
N GLU A 46 2.48 7.41 -19.70
CA GLU A 46 3.84 7.65 -20.16
C GLU A 46 3.86 8.71 -21.26
N ILE A 47 4.81 9.65 -21.19
CA ILE A 47 4.95 10.74 -22.14
C ILE A 47 6.31 10.64 -22.83
N SER A 48 6.29 10.53 -24.16
CA SER A 48 7.51 10.56 -24.99
C SER A 48 7.46 11.74 -25.95
N PRO A 49 8.34 12.75 -25.79
CA PRO A 49 8.40 13.88 -26.72
C PRO A 49 8.93 13.46 -28.10
N ALA A 50 8.41 14.09 -29.15
CA ALA A 50 8.87 13.98 -30.53
C ALA A 50 8.90 15.38 -31.19
N GLN A 51 9.31 15.48 -32.45
CA GLN A 51 9.27 16.76 -33.16
C GLN A 51 7.82 17.23 -33.35
N HIS A 52 7.48 18.39 -32.78
CA HIS A 52 6.17 19.06 -32.86
C HIS A 52 4.96 18.30 -32.30
N GLN A 53 5.18 17.15 -31.69
CA GLN A 53 4.15 16.30 -31.07
C GLN A 53 4.76 15.48 -29.93
N PHE A 54 3.93 14.77 -29.19
CA PHE A 54 4.37 13.80 -28.20
C PHE A 54 3.44 12.59 -28.22
N ALA A 55 4.02 11.42 -27.93
CA ALA A 55 3.25 10.22 -27.68
C ALA A 55 2.79 10.22 -26.22
N LEU A 56 1.50 10.00 -26.02
CA LEU A 56 0.88 9.83 -24.72
C LEU A 56 0.34 8.40 -24.64
N SER A 57 0.93 7.59 -23.77
CA SER A 57 0.49 6.20 -23.53
C SER A 57 -0.21 6.11 -22.19
N CYS A 58 -1.52 5.85 -22.19
CA CYS A 58 -2.34 5.79 -20.98
C CYS A 58 -2.95 4.39 -20.79
N PRO A 59 -3.12 3.91 -19.56
CA PRO A 59 -3.89 2.70 -19.33
C PRO A 59 -5.37 2.93 -19.66
N HIS A 60 -5.94 2.04 -20.45
CA HIS A 60 -7.37 1.97 -20.73
C HIS A 60 -7.80 0.51 -20.81
N GLN A 61 -8.73 0.11 -19.93
CA GLN A 61 -9.21 -1.28 -19.85
C GLN A 61 -8.07 -2.31 -19.62
N GLY A 62 -7.11 -1.97 -18.76
CA GLY A 62 -5.98 -2.85 -18.43
C GLY A 62 -4.92 -3.00 -19.53
N ARG A 63 -4.95 -2.15 -20.56
CA ARG A 63 -3.94 -2.10 -21.62
C ARG A 63 -3.45 -0.68 -21.85
N MET A 64 -2.18 -0.54 -22.16
CA MET A 64 -1.64 0.75 -22.59
C MET A 64 -2.13 1.08 -23.99
N GLN A 65 -2.72 2.27 -24.14
CA GLN A 65 -3.12 2.84 -25.42
C GLN A 65 -2.30 4.09 -25.68
N THR A 66 -1.64 4.13 -26.84
CA THR A 66 -0.78 5.25 -27.24
C THR A 66 -1.47 6.11 -28.28
N THR A 67 -1.57 7.41 -28.02
CA THR A 67 -2.04 8.42 -28.96
C THR A 67 -0.98 9.48 -29.19
N GLN A 68 -0.87 9.96 -30.43
CA GLN A 68 -0.02 11.10 -30.77
C GLN A 68 -0.78 12.40 -30.57
N VAL A 69 -0.18 13.33 -29.83
CA VAL A 69 -0.77 14.65 -29.53
C VAL A 69 0.13 15.72 -30.11
N SER A 70 -0.40 16.54 -31.01
CA SER A 70 0.36 17.68 -31.54
C SER A 70 0.51 18.76 -30.47
N TYR A 71 1.62 19.50 -30.49
CA TYR A 71 1.80 20.63 -29.56
C TYR A 71 0.70 21.67 -29.73
N ARG A 72 0.23 21.88 -30.96
CA ARG A 72 -0.88 22.80 -31.24
C ARG A 72 -2.17 22.39 -30.54
N ASP A 73 -2.48 21.10 -30.52
CA ASP A 73 -3.68 20.59 -29.88
C ASP A 73 -3.57 20.70 -28.37
N ALA A 74 -2.41 20.35 -27.80
CA ALA A 74 -2.15 20.51 -26.37
C ALA A 74 -2.15 21.98 -25.91
N LEU A 75 -1.63 22.91 -26.73
CA LEU A 75 -1.69 24.36 -26.46
C LEU A 75 -3.12 24.91 -26.49
N ARG A 76 -4.03 24.27 -27.25
CA ARG A 76 -5.46 24.61 -27.29
C ARG A 76 -6.26 23.90 -26.20
N GLY A 77 -5.65 23.01 -25.43
CA GLY A 77 -6.33 22.16 -24.45
C GLY A 77 -7.23 21.09 -25.09
N HIS A 78 -6.96 20.69 -26.33
CA HIS A 78 -7.68 19.58 -26.95
C HIS A 78 -7.21 18.26 -26.34
N ASN A 79 -8.18 17.47 -25.85
CA ASN A 79 -7.90 16.30 -25.05
C ASN A 79 -8.21 15.00 -25.82
N PRO A 80 -7.21 14.15 -26.11
CA PRO A 80 -7.43 12.85 -26.75
C PRO A 80 -8.11 11.82 -25.83
N TYR A 81 -8.02 11.98 -24.50
CA TYR A 81 -8.54 11.04 -23.51
C TYR A 81 -9.44 11.72 -22.46
N PRO A 82 -10.60 12.29 -22.85
CA PRO A 82 -11.49 13.03 -21.94
C PRO A 82 -11.92 12.25 -20.70
N ASN A 83 -11.95 10.91 -20.80
CA ASN A 83 -12.38 10.02 -19.72
C ASN A 83 -11.25 9.58 -18.78
N ILE A 84 -9.98 9.86 -19.08
CA ILE A 84 -8.82 9.36 -18.32
C ILE A 84 -8.01 10.53 -17.74
N ALA A 85 -7.65 11.50 -18.57
CA ALA A 85 -6.83 12.64 -18.15
C ALA A 85 -7.05 13.84 -19.05
N THR A 86 -6.84 15.05 -18.52
CA THR A 86 -6.84 16.29 -19.32
C THR A 86 -5.42 16.66 -19.68
N VAL A 87 -5.17 16.98 -20.95
CA VAL A 87 -3.85 17.30 -21.47
C VAL A 87 -3.81 18.76 -21.89
N SER A 88 -2.86 19.51 -21.33
CA SER A 88 -2.61 20.90 -21.71
C SER A 88 -1.12 21.19 -21.80
N MET A 89 -0.75 22.21 -22.57
CA MET A 89 0.64 22.63 -22.73
C MET A 89 0.77 24.14 -22.68
N LYS A 90 1.87 24.63 -22.14
CA LYS A 90 2.28 26.04 -22.21
C LYS A 90 3.76 26.17 -22.49
N TYR A 91 4.14 27.17 -23.29
CA TYR A 91 5.54 27.58 -23.38
C TYR A 91 5.92 28.40 -22.15
N ILE A 92 7.13 28.18 -21.65
CA ILE A 92 7.65 28.89 -20.47
C ILE A 92 8.74 29.90 -20.82
N ASN A 93 9.13 29.97 -22.10
CA ASN A 93 10.09 30.94 -22.61
C ASN A 93 9.55 31.68 -23.85
N PRO A 94 9.96 32.94 -24.07
CA PRO A 94 9.46 33.76 -25.18
C PRO A 94 9.84 33.19 -26.56
N GLU A 95 10.95 32.47 -26.65
CA GLU A 95 11.43 31.82 -27.89
C GLU A 95 10.63 30.57 -28.26
N LYS A 96 9.70 30.10 -27.40
CA LYS A 96 8.87 28.89 -27.60
C LYS A 96 9.68 27.62 -27.87
N THR A 97 10.86 27.51 -27.27
CA THR A 97 11.71 26.31 -27.35
C THR A 97 11.53 25.38 -26.15
N LEU A 98 10.94 25.85 -25.05
CA LEU A 98 10.71 25.08 -23.84
C LEU A 98 9.24 25.20 -23.40
N GLY A 99 8.61 24.05 -23.18
CA GLY A 99 7.23 23.96 -22.75
C GLY A 99 7.03 22.99 -21.60
N VAL A 100 5.95 23.20 -20.86
CA VAL A 100 5.47 22.30 -19.81
C VAL A 100 4.18 21.69 -20.31
N VAL A 101 4.13 20.36 -20.32
CA VAL A 101 2.90 19.59 -20.54
C VAL A 101 2.32 19.25 -19.17
N GLN A 102 1.07 19.60 -18.94
CA GLN A 102 0.32 19.29 -17.73
C GLN A 102 -0.73 18.22 -18.05
N ILE A 103 -0.74 17.17 -17.23
CA ILE A 103 -1.65 16.02 -17.33
C ILE A 103 -2.39 15.91 -16.01
N ASP A 104 -3.70 16.17 -16.05
CA ASP A 104 -4.57 16.09 -14.88
C ASP A 104 -5.44 14.82 -14.98
N TYR A 105 -5.12 13.81 -14.17
CA TYR A 105 -5.85 12.53 -14.12
C TYR A 105 -7.21 12.70 -13.43
N ARG A 106 -8.20 11.91 -13.87
CA ARG A 106 -9.55 11.87 -13.28
C ARG A 106 -9.75 10.69 -12.34
#